data_AF-A0A2L2LC24-F1
#
_entry.id   AF-A0A2L2LC24-F1
#
_cell.length_a   1.000
_cell.length_b   1.000
_cell.length_c   1.000
_cell.angle_alpha   90.00
_cell.angle_beta   90.00
_cell.angle_gamma   90.00
#
_symmetry.space_group_name_H-M   'P 1'
#
loop_
_entity.id
_entity.type
_entity.pdbx_description
1 polymer ?
#
loop_
_entity_poly.entity_id
_entity_poly.type
_entity_poly.pdbx_seq_one_letter_code
_entity_poly.pdbx_strand_id
1 'polypeptide(L)'
;MAKNDQQEAYEKLLSANHGRMIDFAKFAEAKNAALLTFCSVWMGAIITLLRAPQELPLGYNHAFRAALPLLFIAAMISLKSLMPKFLDQMHKREDDYKNLLYFGDIAKGGTKDYPDMAADLYMPTGNDSATATYLRDLSVQTAIHAKIAHRKFRMFNWAGSLVLTAFAIMTIPPLIFCIRWAISQLHC
;
A
#
# COMPACT_ATOMS: atom_id res chain seq x y z
N MET A 1 -32.40 -26.86 -5.56
CA MET A 1 -32.34 -25.85 -4.48
C MET A 1 -30.97 -25.85 -3.85
N ALA A 2 -30.58 -26.85 -3.04
CA ALA A 2 -29.31 -26.85 -2.30
C ALA A 2 -28.01 -26.54 -3.09
N LYS A 3 -27.86 -27.03 -4.33
CA LYS A 3 -26.66 -26.74 -5.17
C LYS A 3 -26.60 -25.27 -5.60
N ASN A 4 -27.75 -24.66 -5.89
CA ASN A 4 -27.86 -23.26 -6.28
C ASN A 4 -27.58 -22.36 -5.05
N ASP A 5 -28.12 -22.73 -3.89
CA ASP A 5 -27.91 -22.02 -2.63
C ASP A 5 -26.41 -22.01 -2.22
N GLN A 6 -25.71 -23.14 -2.43
CA GLN A 6 -24.26 -23.23 -2.18
C GLN A 6 -23.45 -22.34 -3.11
N GLN A 7 -23.82 -22.29 -4.39
CA GLN A 7 -23.13 -21.50 -5.39
C GLN A 7 -23.36 -20.00 -5.17
N GLU A 8 -24.57 -19.59 -4.79
CA GLU A 8 -24.89 -18.22 -4.43
C GLU A 8 -24.14 -17.79 -3.16
N ALA A 9 -24.05 -18.67 -2.15
CA ALA A 9 -23.27 -18.41 -0.95
C ALA A 9 -21.77 -18.26 -1.26
N TYR A 10 -21.23 -19.09 -2.15
CA TYR A 10 -19.83 -19.01 -2.58
C TYR A 10 -19.54 -17.72 -3.35
N GLU A 11 -20.43 -17.34 -4.28
CA GLU A 11 -20.36 -16.09 -5.01
C GLU A 11 -20.34 -14.88 -4.07
N LYS A 12 -21.29 -14.83 -3.12
CA LYS A 12 -21.37 -13.78 -2.11
C LYS A 12 -20.09 -13.68 -1.29
N LEU A 13 -19.53 -14.81 -0.88
CA LEU A 13 -18.26 -14.86 -0.15
C LEU A 13 -17.10 -14.31 -1.00
N LEU A 14 -16.98 -14.71 -2.27
CA LEU A 14 -15.95 -14.22 -3.18
C LEU A 14 -16.08 -12.73 -3.45
N SER A 15 -17.29 -12.24 -3.71
CA SER A 15 -17.56 -10.81 -3.95
C SER A 15 -17.24 -9.97 -2.71
N ALA A 16 -17.64 -10.44 -1.52
CA ALA A 16 -17.26 -9.80 -0.25
C ALA A 16 -15.74 -9.82 -0.01
N ASN A 17 -15.05 -10.90 -0.39
CA ASN A 17 -13.59 -10.96 -0.29
C ASN A 17 -12.90 -10.01 -1.28
N HIS A 18 -13.40 -9.94 -2.52
CA HIS A 18 -12.94 -9.00 -3.53
C HIS A 18 -13.04 -7.55 -3.02
N GLY A 19 -14.19 -7.15 -2.47
CA GLY A 19 -14.39 -5.85 -1.84
C GLY A 19 -13.37 -5.57 -0.72
N ARG A 20 -13.15 -6.52 0.20
CA ARG A 20 -12.14 -6.41 1.25
C ARG A 20 -10.72 -6.19 0.70
N MET A 21 -10.35 -6.85 -0.39
CA MET A 21 -9.03 -6.67 -1.00
C MET A 21 -8.86 -5.27 -1.61
N ILE A 22 -9.92 -4.72 -2.22
CA ILE A 22 -9.93 -3.34 -2.69
C ILE A 22 -9.74 -2.37 -1.50
N ASP A 23 -10.46 -2.59 -0.41
CA ASP A 23 -10.37 -1.73 0.77
C ASP A 23 -8.98 -1.80 1.43
N PHE A 24 -8.36 -2.98 1.49
CA PHE A 24 -6.98 -3.11 1.94
C PHE A 24 -5.98 -2.37 1.04
N ALA A 25 -6.20 -2.37 -0.27
CA ALA A 25 -5.36 -1.59 -1.19
C ALA A 25 -5.50 -0.09 -0.92
N LYS A 26 -6.72 0.43 -0.78
CA LYS A 26 -7.00 1.84 -0.44
C LYS A 26 -6.40 2.23 0.92
N PHE A 27 -6.53 1.38 1.92
CA PHE A 27 -5.96 1.63 3.24
C PHE A 27 -4.43 1.66 3.21
N ALA A 28 -3.80 0.77 2.43
CA ALA A 28 -2.37 0.80 2.23
C ALA A 28 -1.91 2.08 1.49
N GLU A 29 -2.71 2.61 0.56
CA GLU A 29 -2.45 3.91 -0.08
C GLU A 29 -2.54 5.07 0.92
N ALA A 30 -3.60 5.12 1.72
CA ALA A 30 -3.76 6.13 2.76
C ALA A 30 -2.58 6.14 3.75
N LYS A 31 -2.11 4.96 4.18
CA LYS A 31 -0.92 4.81 5.04
C LYS A 31 0.35 5.35 4.40
N ASN A 32 0.62 5.03 3.13
CA ASN A 32 1.80 5.53 2.42
C ASN A 32 1.71 7.05 2.18
N ALA A 33 0.52 7.59 1.88
CA ALA A 33 0.32 9.03 1.74
C ALA A 33 0.57 9.76 3.07
N ALA A 34 0.03 9.24 4.18
CA ALA A 34 0.28 9.79 5.51
C ALA A 34 1.78 9.77 5.86
N LEU A 35 2.46 8.65 5.59
CA LEU A 35 3.90 8.52 5.84
C LEU A 35 4.73 9.48 4.98
N LEU A 36 4.34 9.70 3.72
CA LEU A 36 4.98 10.68 2.84
C LEU A 36 4.85 12.10 3.40
N THR A 37 3.65 12.52 3.77
CA THR A 37 3.43 13.84 4.38
C THR A 37 4.22 13.99 5.68
N PHE A 38 4.22 12.95 6.53
CA PHE A 38 5.01 12.93 7.75
C PHE A 38 6.51 13.12 7.48
N CYS A 39 7.08 12.36 6.52
CA CYS A 39 8.47 12.53 6.13
C CYS A 39 8.77 13.94 5.62
N SER A 40 7.91 14.50 4.76
CA SER A 40 8.08 15.85 4.20
C SER A 40 8.11 16.93 5.28
N VAL A 41 7.19 16.87 6.26
CA VAL A 41 7.16 17.81 7.38
C VAL A 41 8.43 17.70 8.22
N TRP A 42 8.86 16.48 8.57
CA TRP A 42 10.07 16.28 9.37
C TRP A 42 11.35 16.67 8.64
N MET A 43 11.47 16.37 7.35
CA MET A 43 12.59 16.86 6.55
C MET A 43 12.62 18.40 6.52
N GLY A 44 11.47 19.06 6.32
CA GLY A 44 11.37 20.52 6.35
C GLY A 44 11.78 21.12 7.71
N ALA A 45 11.35 20.51 8.80
CA ALA A 45 11.72 20.91 10.15
C ALA A 45 13.23 20.75 10.39
N ILE A 46 13.80 19.58 10.04
CA ILE A 46 15.23 19.29 10.18
C ILE A 46 16.07 20.25 9.34
N ILE A 47 15.70 20.51 8.09
CA ILE A 47 16.43 21.45 7.22
C ILE A 47 16.40 22.86 7.79
N THR A 48 15.26 23.31 8.31
CA THR A 48 15.12 24.61 8.96
C THR A 48 16.03 24.72 10.18
N LEU A 49 16.05 23.68 11.03
CA LEU A 49 16.91 23.63 12.22
C LEU A 49 18.40 23.59 11.86
N LEU A 50 18.79 22.82 10.84
CA LEU A 50 20.19 22.74 10.37
C LEU A 50 20.68 24.02 9.70
N ARG A 51 19.77 24.86 9.19
CA ARG A 51 20.09 26.17 8.60
C ARG A 51 20.14 27.30 9.61
N ALA A 52 19.70 27.08 10.85
CA ALA A 52 19.78 28.08 11.89
C ALA A 52 21.26 28.47 12.13
N PRO A 53 21.56 29.77 12.34
CA PRO A 53 22.94 30.24 12.56
C PRO A 53 23.53 29.78 13.90
N GLN A 54 22.67 29.36 14.84
CA GLN A 54 23.10 28.81 16.13
C GLN A 54 23.37 27.31 16.00
N GLU A 55 24.45 26.85 16.61
CA GLU A 55 24.72 25.42 16.68
C GLU A 55 23.63 24.71 17.50
N LEU A 56 23.17 23.57 16.97
CA LEU A 56 22.17 22.78 17.65
C LEU A 56 22.75 22.17 18.94
N PRO A 57 22.02 22.22 20.06
CA PRO A 57 22.50 21.69 21.33
C PRO A 57 22.73 20.17 21.24
N LEU A 58 23.50 19.62 22.18
CA LEU A 58 23.68 18.19 22.39
C LEU A 58 24.28 17.40 21.18
N GLY A 59 24.74 18.07 20.13
CA GLY A 59 25.25 17.39 18.93
C GLY A 59 24.16 16.93 17.96
N TYR A 60 22.96 17.49 18.03
CA TYR A 60 21.85 17.21 17.10
C TYR A 60 22.22 17.44 15.63
N ASN A 61 23.23 18.27 15.35
CA ASN A 61 23.78 18.47 14.00
C ASN A 61 24.13 17.17 13.28
N HIS A 62 24.79 16.22 13.95
CA HIS A 62 25.16 14.94 13.35
C HIS A 62 23.96 14.00 13.20
N ALA A 63 23.12 13.93 14.23
CA ALA A 63 21.94 13.07 14.23
C ALA A 63 20.95 13.48 13.13
N PHE A 64 20.73 14.78 12.94
CA PHE A 64 19.86 15.32 11.89
C PHE A 64 20.41 15.08 10.49
N ARG A 65 21.72 15.25 10.26
CA ARG A 65 22.37 14.92 8.98
C ARG A 65 22.27 13.44 8.64
N ALA A 66 22.31 12.56 9.64
CA ALA A 66 22.14 11.11 9.45
C ALA A 66 20.67 10.70 9.26
N ALA A 67 19.73 11.35 9.93
CA ALA A 67 18.29 11.06 9.81
C ALA A 67 17.69 11.53 8.47
N LEU A 68 18.17 12.66 7.93
CA LEU A 68 17.66 13.24 6.69
C LEU A 68 17.66 12.28 5.47
N PRO A 69 18.76 11.58 5.13
CA PRO A 69 18.74 10.63 4.02
C PRO A 69 17.79 9.45 4.26
N LEU A 70 17.62 8.98 5.50
CA LEU A 70 16.67 7.91 5.82
C LEU A 70 15.23 8.35 5.58
N LEU A 71 14.87 9.56 6.03
CA LEU A 71 13.54 10.15 5.77
C LEU A 71 13.30 10.37 4.27
N PHE A 72 14.33 10.79 3.53
CA PHE A 72 14.24 10.96 2.09
C PHE A 72 13.98 9.62 1.36
N ILE A 73 14.72 8.56 1.72
CA ILE A 73 14.50 7.22 1.13
C ILE A 73 13.10 6.71 1.50
N ALA A 74 12.65 6.90 2.74
CA ALA A 74 11.30 6.52 3.17
C ALA A 74 10.21 7.27 2.38
N ALA A 75 10.39 8.56 2.14
CA ALA A 75 9.51 9.36 1.30
C ALA A 75 9.48 8.84 -0.15
N MET A 76 10.63 8.47 -0.72
CA MET A 76 10.72 7.89 -2.07
C MET A 76 10.03 6.53 -2.19
N ILE A 77 10.17 5.66 -1.20
CA ILE A 77 9.44 4.39 -1.15
C ILE A 77 7.93 4.63 -1.06
N SER A 78 7.51 5.58 -0.22
CA SER A 78 6.09 5.95 -0.06
C SER A 78 5.50 6.51 -1.35
N LEU A 79 6.23 7.40 -2.04
CA LEU A 79 5.83 7.96 -3.34
C LEU A 79 5.73 6.85 -4.40
N LYS A 80 6.72 5.95 -4.46
CA LYS A 80 6.71 4.80 -5.38
C LYS A 80 5.54 3.85 -5.12
N SER A 81 5.08 3.74 -3.87
CA SER A 81 3.92 2.93 -3.48
C SER A 81 2.61 3.48 -4.04
N LEU A 82 2.50 4.79 -4.18
CA LEU A 82 1.33 5.49 -4.70
C LEU A 82 1.21 5.39 -6.24
N MET A 83 2.30 5.10 -6.95
CA MET A 83 2.24 4.97 -8.40
C MET A 83 1.27 3.86 -8.83
N PRO A 84 0.39 4.14 -9.81
CA PRO A 84 -0.51 3.14 -10.35
C PRO A 84 0.30 2.04 -11.04
N LYS A 85 0.07 0.79 -10.65
CA LYS A 85 0.50 -0.37 -11.45
C LYS A 85 -0.74 -1.11 -11.89
N PHE A 86 -0.94 -1.15 -13.20
CA PHE A 86 -2.06 -1.82 -13.85
C PHE A 86 -1.90 -3.35 -13.78
N LEU A 87 -3.03 -4.09 -13.85
CA LEU A 87 -3.04 -5.56 -13.75
C LEU A 87 -2.14 -6.21 -14.81
N ASP A 88 -2.05 -5.62 -16.01
CA ASP A 88 -1.22 -6.09 -17.13
C ASP A 88 0.27 -6.22 -16.77
N GLN A 89 0.74 -5.50 -15.74
CA GLN A 89 2.11 -5.62 -15.24
C GLN A 89 2.28 -6.67 -14.13
N MET A 90 1.19 -7.08 -13.48
CA MET A 90 1.19 -8.00 -12.33
C MET A 90 0.77 -9.43 -12.72
N HIS A 91 0.09 -9.58 -13.86
CA HIS A 91 -0.28 -10.85 -14.47
C HIS A 91 -0.09 -10.75 -15.98
N LYS A 92 0.93 -11.43 -16.52
CA LYS A 92 0.96 -11.73 -17.96
C LYS A 92 -0.14 -12.76 -18.21
N ARG A 93 -1.19 -12.37 -18.92
CA ARG A 93 -2.16 -13.34 -19.44
C ARG A 93 -1.48 -14.18 -20.51
N GLU A 94 -1.71 -15.49 -20.46
CA GLU A 94 -1.25 -16.43 -21.49
C GLU A 94 -2.19 -16.43 -22.71
N ASP A 95 -3.45 -15.97 -22.56
CA ASP A 95 -4.47 -15.99 -23.61
C ASP A 95 -5.05 -14.59 -23.92
N ASP A 96 -5.58 -14.41 -25.14
CA ASP A 96 -6.36 -13.25 -25.63
C ASP A 96 -7.75 -13.10 -24.94
N TYR A 97 -7.93 -13.77 -23.81
CA TYR A 97 -9.17 -13.77 -23.04
C TYR A 97 -9.41 -12.41 -22.35
N LYS A 98 -10.58 -11.81 -22.60
CA LYS A 98 -11.03 -10.54 -22.00
C LYS A 98 -11.86 -10.81 -20.74
N ASN A 99 -11.40 -10.33 -19.58
CA ASN A 99 -12.15 -10.38 -18.33
C ASN A 99 -13.03 -9.13 -18.25
N LEU A 100 -14.32 -9.28 -18.51
CA LEU A 100 -15.27 -8.18 -18.56
C LEU A 100 -15.62 -7.60 -17.18
N LEU A 101 -15.09 -8.15 -16.10
CA LEU A 101 -15.12 -7.49 -14.79
C LEU A 101 -13.97 -6.46 -14.65
N TYR A 102 -12.93 -6.49 -15.49
CA TYR A 102 -11.74 -5.64 -15.34
C TYR A 102 -11.84 -4.37 -16.18
N PHE A 103 -11.70 -3.21 -15.55
CA PHE A 103 -11.82 -1.91 -16.23
C PHE A 103 -10.92 -1.77 -17.47
N GLY A 104 -9.72 -2.37 -17.48
CA GLY A 104 -8.81 -2.28 -18.62
C GLY A 104 -9.31 -3.05 -19.84
N ASP A 105 -10.02 -4.16 -19.64
CA ASP A 105 -10.64 -4.93 -20.73
C ASP A 105 -11.96 -4.28 -21.17
N ILE A 106 -12.75 -3.74 -20.24
CA ILE A 106 -13.96 -2.97 -20.52
C ILE A 106 -13.60 -1.75 -21.41
N ALA A 107 -12.53 -1.05 -21.08
CA ALA A 107 -12.05 0.10 -21.86
C ALA A 107 -11.64 -0.30 -23.30
N LYS A 108 -11.10 -1.51 -23.50
CA LYS A 108 -10.73 -2.04 -24.83
C LYS A 108 -11.91 -2.63 -25.61
N GLY A 109 -12.94 -3.11 -24.90
CA GLY A 109 -14.12 -3.78 -25.47
C GLY A 109 -15.19 -2.84 -26.03
N GLY A 110 -15.16 -1.55 -25.70
CA GLY A 110 -16.16 -0.58 -26.11
C GLY A 110 -17.38 -0.56 -25.18
N THR A 111 -17.83 0.63 -24.80
CA THR A 111 -18.89 0.81 -23.79
C THR A 111 -20.29 0.44 -24.28
N LYS A 112 -20.50 0.46 -25.60
CA LYS A 112 -21.81 0.19 -26.22
C LYS A 112 -22.18 -1.29 -26.19
N ASP A 113 -21.20 -2.16 -26.44
CA ASP A 113 -21.41 -3.61 -26.60
C ASP A 113 -21.20 -4.37 -25.27
N TYR A 114 -20.75 -3.68 -24.22
CA TYR A 114 -20.46 -4.27 -22.92
C TYR A 114 -21.65 -5.02 -22.28
N PRO A 115 -22.89 -4.47 -22.25
CA PRO A 115 -24.01 -5.17 -21.64
C PRO A 115 -24.30 -6.53 -22.28
N ASP A 116 -24.27 -6.57 -23.62
CA ASP A 116 -24.54 -7.78 -24.40
C ASP A 116 -23.42 -8.80 -24.19
N MET A 117 -22.15 -8.37 -24.28
CA MET A 117 -21.00 -9.23 -24.01
C MET A 117 -20.98 -9.78 -22.57
N ALA A 118 -21.34 -8.95 -21.58
CA ALA A 118 -21.40 -9.38 -20.18
C ALA A 118 -22.55 -10.35 -19.93
N ALA A 119 -23.72 -10.14 -20.56
CA ALA A 119 -24.82 -11.07 -20.50
C ALA A 119 -24.42 -12.42 -21.12
N ASP A 120 -23.78 -12.42 -22.28
CA ASP A 120 -23.33 -13.64 -22.95
C ASP A 120 -22.34 -14.46 -22.13
N LEU A 121 -21.43 -13.81 -21.39
CA LEU A 121 -20.37 -14.47 -20.61
C LEU A 121 -20.77 -14.81 -19.17
N TYR A 122 -21.61 -14.00 -18.55
CA TYR A 122 -21.89 -14.06 -17.10
C TYR A 122 -23.33 -14.37 -16.74
N MET A 123 -24.29 -14.28 -17.67
CA MET A 123 -25.67 -14.65 -17.36
C MET A 123 -25.75 -16.18 -17.17
N PRO A 124 -26.16 -16.66 -15.99
CA PRO A 124 -26.29 -18.09 -15.74
C PRO A 124 -27.39 -18.68 -16.63
N THR A 125 -27.17 -19.90 -17.12
CA THR A 125 -28.16 -20.66 -17.88
C THR A 125 -28.66 -21.83 -17.05
N GLY A 126 -29.97 -22.12 -17.12
CA GLY A 126 -30.57 -23.22 -16.37
C GLY A 126 -30.82 -22.91 -14.89
N ASN A 127 -30.34 -23.77 -13.99
CA ASN A 127 -30.65 -23.74 -12.54
C ASN A 127 -29.45 -23.33 -11.67
N ASP A 128 -28.38 -22.82 -12.29
CA ASP A 128 -27.17 -22.34 -11.60
C ASP A 128 -27.34 -20.86 -11.24
N SER A 129 -26.73 -20.40 -10.13
CA SER A 129 -26.76 -18.98 -9.72
C SER A 129 -25.69 -18.12 -10.37
N ALA A 130 -24.59 -18.72 -10.83
CA ALA A 130 -23.46 -18.01 -11.41
C ALA A 130 -22.81 -18.82 -12.54
N THR A 131 -22.10 -18.16 -13.46
CA THR A 131 -21.28 -18.91 -14.44
C THR A 131 -19.91 -19.25 -13.84
N ALA A 132 -19.34 -20.39 -14.24
CA ALA A 132 -17.97 -20.75 -13.85
C ALA A 132 -16.95 -19.69 -14.30
N THR A 133 -17.20 -19.07 -15.46
CA THR A 133 -16.42 -17.96 -16.01
C THR A 133 -16.46 -16.73 -15.11
N TYR A 134 -17.65 -16.34 -14.63
CA TYR A 134 -17.80 -15.23 -13.68
C TYR A 134 -17.02 -15.48 -12.39
N LEU A 135 -17.19 -16.66 -11.78
CA LEU A 135 -16.51 -17.02 -10.53
C LEU A 135 -14.98 -17.07 -10.71
N ARG A 136 -14.50 -17.59 -11.85
CA ARG A 136 -13.08 -17.58 -12.22
C ARG A 136 -12.56 -16.15 -12.32
N ASP A 137 -13.23 -15.29 -13.07
CA ASP A 137 -12.79 -13.91 -13.29
C ASP A 137 -12.77 -13.10 -11.99
N LEU A 138 -13.79 -13.27 -11.15
CA LEU A 138 -13.86 -12.66 -9.82
C LEU A 138 -12.72 -13.13 -8.91
N SER A 139 -12.39 -14.42 -8.93
CA SER A 139 -11.28 -14.99 -8.15
C SER A 139 -9.92 -14.46 -8.60
N VAL A 140 -9.70 -14.35 -9.92
CA VAL A 140 -8.47 -13.78 -10.49
C VAL A 140 -8.31 -12.33 -10.06
N GLN A 141 -9.37 -11.53 -10.13
CA GLN A 141 -9.29 -10.14 -9.67
C GLN A 141 -9.02 -10.02 -8.17
N THR A 142 -9.69 -10.84 -7.37
CA THR A 142 -9.44 -10.91 -5.93
C THR A 142 -7.96 -11.20 -5.64
N ALA A 143 -7.38 -12.18 -6.33
CA ALA A 143 -5.97 -12.53 -6.18
C ALA A 143 -5.04 -11.38 -6.60
N ILE A 144 -5.36 -10.65 -7.68
CA ILE A 144 -4.52 -9.53 -8.10
C ILE A 144 -4.64 -8.35 -7.13
N HIS A 145 -5.84 -8.00 -6.65
CA HIS A 145 -6.01 -6.96 -5.64
C HIS A 145 -5.30 -7.34 -4.33
N ALA A 146 -5.33 -8.60 -3.92
CA ALA A 146 -4.55 -9.09 -2.78
C ALA A 146 -3.03 -8.87 -2.99
N LYS A 147 -2.49 -9.20 -4.19
CA LYS A 147 -1.08 -8.94 -4.52
C LYS A 147 -0.74 -7.45 -4.50
N ILE A 148 -1.62 -6.59 -5.01
CA ILE A 148 -1.44 -5.13 -4.97
C ILE A 148 -1.41 -4.62 -3.53
N ALA A 149 -2.39 -5.01 -2.72
CA ALA A 149 -2.47 -4.65 -1.31
C ALA A 149 -1.21 -5.10 -0.56
N HIS A 150 -0.83 -6.38 -0.69
CA HIS A 150 0.37 -6.93 -0.05
C HIS A 150 1.64 -6.16 -0.43
N ARG A 151 1.83 -5.84 -1.72
CA ARG A 151 2.97 -5.04 -2.19
C ARG A 151 3.01 -3.66 -1.52
N LYS A 152 1.86 -2.96 -1.46
CA LYS A 152 1.75 -1.62 -0.86
C LYS A 152 2.00 -1.64 0.65
N PHE A 153 1.50 -2.67 1.35
CA PHE A 153 1.83 -2.87 2.77
C PHE A 153 3.30 -3.17 2.99
N ARG A 154 3.93 -3.99 2.14
CA ARG A 154 5.37 -4.25 2.23
C ARG A 154 6.18 -2.97 2.06
N MET A 155 5.84 -2.13 1.08
CA MET A 155 6.50 -0.82 0.90
C MET A 155 6.29 0.11 2.10
N PHE A 156 5.06 0.13 2.66
CA PHE A 156 4.78 0.88 3.89
C PHE A 156 5.63 0.40 5.07
N ASN A 157 5.74 -0.91 5.30
CA ASN A 157 6.54 -1.46 6.39
C ASN A 157 8.03 -1.12 6.25
N TRP A 158 8.56 -1.20 5.02
CA TRP A 158 9.95 -0.81 4.73
C TRP A 158 10.18 0.68 4.99
N ALA A 159 9.31 1.55 4.45
CA ALA A 159 9.41 2.99 4.67
C ALA A 159 9.24 3.35 6.16
N GLY A 160 8.27 2.72 6.84
CA GLY A 160 8.04 2.90 8.27
C GLY A 160 9.23 2.48 9.11
N SER A 161 9.89 1.36 8.77
CA SER A 161 11.13 0.94 9.44
C SER A 161 12.25 1.96 9.28
N LEU A 162 12.41 2.56 8.10
CA LEU A 162 13.42 3.61 7.88
C LEU A 162 13.12 4.87 8.71
N VAL A 163 11.84 5.26 8.80
CA VAL A 163 11.41 6.36 9.66
C VAL A 163 11.73 6.03 11.12
N LEU A 164 11.37 4.85 11.62
CA LEU A 164 11.68 4.44 12.99
C LEU A 164 13.19 4.50 13.28
N THR A 165 14.02 4.02 12.35
CA THR A 165 15.49 4.13 12.46
C THR A 165 15.97 5.58 12.50
N ALA A 166 15.39 6.46 11.68
CA ALA A 166 15.73 7.89 11.69
C ALA A 166 15.44 8.53 13.06
N PHE A 167 14.28 8.22 13.65
CA PHE A 167 13.93 8.70 14.99
C PHE A 167 14.82 8.10 16.08
N ALA A 168 15.16 6.81 15.98
CA ALA A 168 16.10 6.18 16.90
C ALA A 168 17.46 6.90 16.89
N ILE A 169 17.98 7.27 15.71
CA ILE A 169 19.22 8.07 15.60
C ILE A 169 19.07 9.43 16.28
N MET A 170 17.92 10.09 16.10
CA MET A 170 17.63 11.39 16.74
C MET A 170 17.50 11.30 18.27
N THR A 171 17.26 10.12 18.84
CA THR A 171 17.24 9.92 20.30
C THR A 171 18.63 9.70 20.91
N ILE A 172 19.67 9.45 20.11
CA ILE A 172 21.03 9.20 20.63
C ILE A 172 21.59 10.41 21.40
N PRO A 173 21.54 11.66 20.89
CA PRO A 173 22.05 12.83 21.61
C PRO A 173 21.50 13.02 23.04
N PRO A 174 20.16 13.02 23.27
CA PRO A 174 19.62 13.19 24.61
C PRO A 174 19.93 11.99 25.52
N LEU A 175 19.98 10.77 24.99
CA LEU A 175 20.37 9.59 25.78
C LEU A 175 21.81 9.70 26.30
N ILE A 176 22.75 10.10 25.44
CA ILE A 176 24.14 10.34 25.85
C ILE A 176 24.20 11.44 26.91
N PHE A 177 23.43 12.51 26.75
CA PHE A 177 23.36 13.59 27.74
C PHE A 177 22.84 13.10 29.10
N CYS A 178 21.73 12.35 29.12
CA CYS A 178 21.17 11.78 30.35
C CYS A 178 22.14 10.83 31.04
N ILE A 179 22.85 9.98 30.29
CA ILE A 179 23.87 9.07 30.83
C ILE A 179 25.02 9.86 31.47
N ARG A 180 25.54 10.88 30.77
CA ARG A 180 26.60 11.74 31.30
C ARG A 180 26.17 12.47 32.57
N TRP A 181 24.94 12.99 32.57
CA TRP A 181 24.36 13.64 33.74
C TRP A 181 24.23 12.66 34.92
N ALA A 182 23.71 11.45 34.71
CA ALA A 182 23.59 10.45 35.76
C ALA A 182 24.95 10.03 36.34
N ILE A 183 25.97 9.84 35.50
CA ILE A 183 27.33 9.54 35.95
C ILE A 183 27.89 10.68 36.79
N SER A 184 27.66 11.94 36.39
CA SER A 184 28.13 13.09 37.16
C SER A 184 27.47 13.21 38.55
N GLN A 185 26.22 12.75 38.70
CA GLN A 185 25.54 12.72 40.00
C GLN A 185 26.00 11.56 40.90
N LEU A 186 26.46 10.45 40.32
CA LEU A 186 26.96 9.28 41.06
C LEU A 186 28.41 9.43 41.54
N HIS A 187 29.17 10.38 40.97
CA HIS A 187 30.55 10.68 41.34
C HIS A 187 30.66 11.86 42.34
N CYS A 188 29.54 12.30 42.93
CA CYS A 188 29.47 13.17 44.10
C CYS A 188 29.17 12.36 45.35
#